data_AF-A0A6P1HE61-F1
#
_entry.id   AF-A0A6P1HE61-F1
#
_cell.length_a   1.000
_cell.length_b   1.000
_cell.length_c   1.000
_cell.angle_alpha   90.00
_cell.angle_beta   90.00
_cell.angle_gamma   90.00
#
_symmetry.space_group_name_H-M   'P 1'
#
loop_
_entity.id
_entity.type
_entity.pdbx_description
1 polymer ?
#
loop_
_entity_poly.entity_id
_entity_poly.type
_entity_poly.pdbx_seq_one_letter_code
_entity_poly.pdbx_strand_id
1 'polypeptide(L)'
;MKDEKALINAYQNGNEYAADMLVHKHQTMLYRFSLRLTKSQVEADDLFQETWVRVFRSLNRYDGDGPFQTWLCTICMNLYRDEYTKKKRWLNVVKDFFSMRIKTSNWLVYHHSQQHRKTSQ
;
A
#
# COMPACT_ATOMS: atom_id res chain seq x y z
N MET A 1 -7.73 -32.93 7.92
CA MET A 1 -7.42 -31.51 7.66
C MET A 1 -8.37 -31.06 6.56
N LYS A 2 -9.33 -30.16 6.83
CA LYS A 2 -10.35 -29.77 5.83
C LYS A 2 -9.66 -29.25 4.56
N ASP A 3 -10.11 -29.77 3.42
CA ASP A 3 -9.59 -29.38 2.12
C ASP A 3 -9.83 -27.88 1.90
N GLU A 4 -8.77 -27.15 1.55
CA GLU A 4 -8.82 -25.68 1.34
C GLU A 4 -9.83 -25.33 0.27
N LYS A 5 -9.90 -26.17 -0.78
CA LYS A 5 -10.89 -26.06 -1.84
C LYS A 5 -12.31 -26.23 -1.31
N ALA A 6 -12.53 -27.13 -0.36
CA ALA A 6 -13.85 -27.31 0.24
C ALA A 6 -14.30 -26.09 1.04
N LEU A 7 -13.39 -25.42 1.75
CA LEU A 7 -13.71 -24.17 2.45
C LEU A 7 -14.02 -23.04 1.45
N ILE A 8 -13.24 -22.91 0.39
CA ILE A 8 -13.48 -21.92 -0.66
C ILE A 8 -14.84 -22.16 -1.31
N ASN A 9 -15.14 -23.39 -1.71
CA ASN A 9 -16.43 -23.76 -2.29
C ASN A 9 -17.58 -23.49 -1.31
N ALA A 10 -17.42 -23.80 -0.03
CA ALA A 10 -18.44 -23.53 0.98
C ALA A 10 -18.71 -22.02 1.11
N TYR A 11 -17.65 -21.20 1.16
CA TYR A 11 -17.79 -19.74 1.18
C TYR A 11 -18.51 -19.21 -0.07
N GLN A 12 -18.12 -19.69 -1.25
CA GLN A 12 -18.75 -19.30 -2.52
C GLN A 12 -20.24 -19.68 -2.58
N ASN A 13 -20.65 -20.71 -1.84
CA ASN A 13 -22.05 -21.11 -1.68
C ASN A 13 -22.77 -20.40 -0.51
N GLY A 14 -22.17 -19.36 0.09
CA GLY A 14 -22.78 -18.54 1.13
C GLY A 14 -22.53 -18.99 2.57
N ASN A 15 -21.64 -19.96 2.80
CA ASN A 15 -21.26 -20.35 4.16
C ASN A 15 -20.19 -19.41 4.73
N GLU A 16 -20.62 -18.43 5.51
CA GLU A 16 -19.73 -17.43 6.11
C GLU A 16 -18.70 -18.03 7.09
N TYR A 17 -19.01 -19.15 7.76
CA TYR A 17 -18.07 -19.82 8.66
C TYR A 17 -16.81 -20.31 7.95
N ALA A 18 -16.89 -20.55 6.64
CA ALA A 18 -15.71 -20.91 5.86
C ALA A 18 -14.68 -19.78 5.76
N ALA A 19 -15.11 -18.51 5.85
CA ALA A 19 -14.21 -17.36 5.90
C ALA A 19 -13.31 -17.42 7.13
N ASP A 20 -13.90 -17.62 8.32
CA ASP A 20 -13.16 -17.73 9.58
C ASP A 20 -12.14 -18.86 9.54
N MET A 21 -12.51 -20.00 8.99
CA MET A 21 -11.60 -21.14 8.84
C MET A 21 -10.42 -20.82 7.91
N LEU A 22 -10.66 -20.10 6.81
CA LEU A 22 -9.61 -19.65 5.90
C LEU A 22 -8.68 -18.63 6.58
N VAL A 23 -9.25 -17.66 7.30
CA VAL A 23 -8.45 -16.69 8.07
C VAL A 23 -7.60 -17.40 9.10
N HIS A 24 -8.18 -18.25 9.94
CA HIS A 24 -7.45 -18.98 10.98
C HIS A 24 -6.30 -19.83 10.42
N LYS A 25 -6.49 -20.43 9.23
CA LYS A 25 -5.46 -21.23 8.59
C LYS A 25 -4.27 -20.41 8.10
N HIS A 26 -4.49 -19.20 7.58
CA HIS A 26 -3.45 -18.42 6.90
C HIS A 26 -2.99 -17.17 7.66
N GLN A 27 -3.66 -16.76 8.73
CA GLN A 27 -3.42 -15.50 9.44
C GLN A 27 -1.96 -15.32 9.86
N THR A 28 -1.36 -16.33 10.49
CA THR A 28 0.02 -16.26 10.99
C THR A 28 1.04 -16.08 9.87
N MET A 29 0.84 -16.81 8.76
CA MET A 29 1.72 -16.73 7.59
C MET A 29 1.59 -15.37 6.92
N LEU A 30 0.35 -14.91 6.68
CA LEU A 30 0.08 -13.65 6.01
C LEU A 30 0.56 -12.44 6.82
N TYR A 31 0.33 -12.45 8.14
CA TYR A 31 0.78 -11.38 9.02
C TYR A 31 2.30 -11.30 9.05
N ARG A 32 3.00 -12.44 9.14
CA ARG A 32 4.47 -12.48 9.04
C ARG A 32 4.97 -12.00 7.68
N PHE A 33 4.25 -12.29 6.60
CA PHE A 33 4.59 -11.78 5.28
C PHE A 33 4.44 -10.26 5.20
N SER A 34 3.32 -9.73 5.69
CA SER A 34 3.02 -8.30 5.76
C SER A 34 4.09 -7.55 6.57
N LEU A 35 4.45 -8.06 7.76
CA LEU A 35 5.53 -7.51 8.58
C LEU A 35 6.89 -7.45 7.86
N ARG A 36 7.23 -8.48 7.07
CA ARG A 36 8.48 -8.47 6.30
C ARG A 36 8.50 -7.41 5.21
N LEU A 37 7.34 -7.14 4.59
CA LEU A 37 7.20 -6.14 3.54
C LEU A 37 7.30 -4.73 4.11
N THR A 38 6.52 -4.44 5.15
CA THR A 38 6.37 -3.08 5.68
C THR A 38 7.47 -2.69 6.67
N LYS A 39 8.06 -3.68 7.38
CA LYS A 39 8.99 -3.45 8.50
C LYS A 39 8.41 -2.54 9.60
N SER A 40 7.07 -2.45 9.67
CA SER A 40 6.32 -1.64 10.62
C SER A 40 5.09 -2.41 11.04
N GLN A 41 4.86 -2.52 12.35
CA GLN A 41 3.74 -3.27 12.89
C GLN A 41 2.40 -2.64 12.49
N VAL A 42 2.28 -1.32 12.63
CA VAL A 42 1.07 -0.57 12.27
C VAL A 42 0.73 -0.77 10.78
N GLU A 43 1.72 -0.60 9.90
CA GLU A 43 1.49 -0.79 8.47
C GLU A 43 1.20 -2.25 8.11
N ALA A 44 1.75 -3.21 8.87
CA ALA A 44 1.47 -4.63 8.64
C ALA A 44 0.05 -5.00 9.08
N ASP A 45 -0.45 -4.44 10.17
CA ASP A 45 -1.83 -4.62 10.63
C ASP A 45 -2.81 -4.10 9.57
N ASP A 46 -2.59 -2.88 9.07
CA ASP A 46 -3.42 -2.27 8.02
C ASP A 46 -3.40 -3.11 6.73
N LEU A 47 -2.20 -3.47 6.25
CA LEU A 47 -2.03 -4.28 5.05
C LEU A 47 -2.67 -5.68 5.19
N PHE A 48 -2.53 -6.31 6.36
CA PHE A 48 -3.14 -7.60 6.67
C PHE A 48 -4.67 -7.55 6.58
N GLN A 49 -5.27 -6.54 7.21
CA GLN A 49 -6.72 -6.36 7.22
C GLN A 49 -7.26 -6.07 5.82
N GLU A 50 -6.67 -5.11 5.10
CA GLU A 50 -7.09 -4.76 3.74
C GLU A 50 -6.90 -5.94 2.77
N THR A 51 -5.86 -6.77 2.97
CA THR A 51 -5.68 -8.01 2.20
C THR A 51 -6.86 -8.94 2.37
N TRP A 52 -7.31 -9.22 3.60
CA TRP A 52 -8.46 -10.11 3.83
C TRP A 52 -9.77 -9.54 3.27
N VAL A 53 -9.98 -8.23 3.43
CA VAL A 53 -11.13 -7.54 2.81
C VAL A 53 -11.10 -7.73 1.29
N ARG A 54 -9.94 -7.54 0.65
CA ARG A 54 -9.81 -7.72 -0.79
C ARG A 54 -10.02 -9.17 -1.22
N VAL A 55 -9.44 -10.11 -0.48
CA VAL A 55 -9.57 -11.56 -0.70
C VAL A 55 -11.04 -11.93 -0.75
N PHE A 56 -11.81 -11.63 0.29
CA PHE A 56 -13.23 -12.01 0.36
C PHE A 56 -14.11 -11.30 -0.68
N ARG A 57 -13.77 -10.08 -1.09
CA ARG A 57 -14.40 -9.39 -2.24
C ARG A 57 -14.12 -10.05 -3.59
N SER A 58 -13.00 -10.76 -3.71
CA SER A 58 -12.57 -11.44 -4.94
C SER A 58 -12.76 -12.95 -4.93
N LEU A 59 -13.02 -13.55 -3.77
CA LEU A 59 -13.01 -15.01 -3.57
C LEU A 59 -14.06 -15.73 -4.43
N ASN A 60 -15.19 -15.08 -4.71
CA ASN A 60 -16.22 -15.60 -5.61
C ASN A 60 -15.77 -15.73 -7.08
N ARG A 61 -14.67 -15.08 -7.46
CA ARG A 61 -14.06 -15.19 -8.80
C ARG A 61 -12.79 -16.03 -8.81
N TYR A 62 -12.39 -16.58 -7.66
CA TYR A 62 -11.24 -17.47 -7.60
C TYR A 62 -11.66 -18.85 -8.12
N ASP A 63 -11.04 -19.27 -9.21
CA ASP A 63 -11.28 -20.53 -9.93
C ASP A 63 -10.54 -21.73 -9.32
N GLY A 64 -9.61 -21.48 -8.39
CA GLY A 64 -8.81 -22.54 -7.77
C GLY A 64 -7.62 -22.99 -8.62
N ASP A 65 -7.21 -22.21 -9.63
CA ASP A 65 -6.01 -22.48 -10.41
C ASP A 65 -4.75 -22.15 -9.58
N GLY A 66 -4.30 -23.16 -8.82
CA GLY A 66 -3.09 -23.13 -8.02
C GLY A 66 -3.32 -23.04 -6.51
N PRO A 67 -2.24 -22.93 -5.71
CA PRO A 67 -2.36 -22.85 -4.25
C PRO A 67 -2.98 -21.53 -3.80
N PHE A 68 -4.00 -21.58 -2.93
CA PHE A 68 -4.66 -20.38 -2.41
C PHE A 68 -3.67 -19.43 -1.72
N GLN A 69 -2.71 -20.00 -0.98
CA GLN A 69 -1.66 -19.22 -0.32
C GLN A 69 -0.87 -18.34 -1.30
N THR A 70 -0.58 -18.83 -2.51
CA THR A 70 0.14 -18.06 -3.53
C THR A 70 -0.71 -16.90 -4.03
N TRP A 71 -2.00 -17.15 -4.28
CA TRP A 71 -2.97 -16.13 -4.68
C TRP A 71 -3.16 -15.07 -3.59
N LEU A 72 -3.30 -15.49 -2.33
CA LEU A 72 -3.37 -14.63 -1.14
C LEU A 72 -2.15 -13.71 -1.03
N CYS A 73 -0.93 -14.26 -1.11
CA CYS A 73 0.30 -13.47 -1.07
C CYS A 73 0.41 -12.51 -2.25
N THR A 74 -0.13 -12.87 -3.42
CA THR A 74 -0.15 -11.99 -4.60
C THR A 74 -1.02 -10.76 -4.35
N ILE A 75 -2.22 -10.93 -3.78
CA ILE A 75 -3.09 -9.81 -3.40
C ILE A 75 -2.39 -8.90 -2.40
N CYS A 76 -1.81 -9.48 -1.34
CA CYS A 76 -1.06 -8.75 -0.32
C CYS A 76 0.08 -7.91 -0.92
N MET A 77 0.90 -8.53 -1.79
CA MET A 77 2.02 -7.85 -2.44
C MET A 77 1.56 -6.70 -3.36
N ASN A 78 0.45 -6.88 -4.07
CA ASN A 78 -0.11 -5.85 -4.94
C ASN A 78 -0.61 -4.65 -4.11
N LEU A 79 -1.33 -4.90 -3.03
CA LEU A 79 -1.76 -3.84 -2.09
C LEU A 79 -0.57 -3.07 -1.52
N TYR A 80 0.46 -3.79 -1.05
CA TYR A 80 1.69 -3.17 -0.56
C TYR A 80 2.35 -2.27 -1.60
N ARG A 81 2.45 -2.72 -2.86
CA ARG A 81 3.03 -1.93 -3.95
C ARG A 81 2.21 -0.67 -4.24
N ASP A 82 0.89 -0.78 -4.20
CA ASP A 82 -0.02 0.36 -4.40
C ASP A 82 0.17 1.41 -3.30
N GLU A 83 0.23 0.98 -2.04
CA GLU A 83 0.48 1.86 -0.89
C GLU A 83 1.86 2.50 -0.93
N TYR A 84 2.90 1.72 -1.21
CA TYR A 84 4.27 2.20 -1.33
C TYR A 84 4.39 3.27 -2.44
N THR A 85 3.74 3.02 -3.59
CA THR A 85 3.72 3.97 -4.70
C THR A 85 2.99 5.26 -4.34
N LYS A 86 1.86 5.18 -3.61
CA LYS A 86 1.14 6.34 -3.09
C LYS A 86 2.00 7.15 -2.10
N LYS A 87 2.66 6.51 -1.14
CA LYS A 87 3.57 7.16 -0.18
C LYS A 87 4.71 7.89 -0.91
N LYS A 88 5.35 7.25 -1.89
CA LYS A 88 6.43 7.88 -2.68
C LYS A 88 5.93 9.10 -3.47
N ARG A 89 4.74 9.03 -4.07
CA ARG A 89 4.11 10.17 -4.77
C ARG A 89 3.85 11.34 -3.83
N TRP A 90 3.29 11.07 -2.64
CA TRP A 90 3.04 12.12 -1.64
C TRP A 90 4.33 12.78 -1.15
N LEU A 91 5.38 11.98 -0.88
CA LEU A 91 6.69 12.51 -0.52
C LEU A 91 7.28 13.41 -1.61
N ASN A 92 7.08 13.07 -2.89
CA ASN A 92 7.52 13.94 -3.98
C ASN A 92 6.74 15.25 -4.01
N VAL A 93 5.41 15.23 -3.87
CA VAL A 93 4.58 16.45 -3.79
C VAL A 93 5.02 17.35 -2.64
N VAL A 94 5.25 16.76 -1.45
CA VAL A 94 5.71 17.49 -0.27
C VAL A 94 7.10 18.08 -0.51
N LYS A 95 8.03 17.30 -1.07
CA LYS A 95 9.36 17.80 -1.43
C LYS A 95 9.28 18.95 -2.42
N ASP A 96 8.47 18.84 -3.47
CA ASP A 96 8.31 19.89 -4.47
C ASP A 96 7.75 21.16 -3.84
N PHE A 97 6.74 21.03 -2.97
CA PHE A 97 6.17 22.14 -2.22
C PHE A 97 7.22 22.86 -1.35
N PHE A 98 8.00 22.12 -0.56
CA PHE A 98 9.06 22.71 0.28
C PHE A 98 10.23 23.26 -0.54
N SER A 99 10.59 22.63 -1.66
CA SER A 99 11.65 23.07 -2.58
C SER A 99 11.30 24.39 -3.26
N MET A 100 10.02 24.63 -3.52
CA MET A 100 9.53 25.88 -4.11
C MET A 100 9.67 27.08 -3.17
N ARG A 101 9.59 26.85 -1.85
CA ARG A 101 9.66 27.91 -0.83
C ARG A 101 11.07 28.44 -0.52
N ILE A 102 12.14 27.72 -0.89
CA ILE A 102 13.53 28.19 -0.69
C ILE A 102 13.98 29.11 -1.84
N LYS A 103 13.43 28.95 -3.04
CA LYS A 103 13.76 29.82 -4.19
C LYS A 103 13.24 31.26 -4.07
N THR A 104 12.20 31.50 -3.29
CA THR A 104 11.60 32.85 -3.13
C THR A 104 12.40 33.76 -2.20
N SER A 105 13.17 33.24 -1.25
CA SER A 105 13.98 34.07 -0.34
C SER A 105 15.21 34.71 -1.00
N ASN A 106 15.70 34.19 -2.14
CA ASN A 106 16.86 34.75 -2.84
C ASN A 106 16.50 35.89 -3.82
N TRP A 107 15.21 36.08 -4.12
CA TRP A 107 14.75 37.12 -5.06
C TRP A 107 14.84 38.53 -4.45
N LEU A 108 14.64 38.66 -3.13
CA LEU A 108 14.77 39.94 -2.42
C LEU A 108 16.22 40.42 -2.28
N VAL A 109 17.20 39.51 -2.28
CA VAL A 109 18.63 39.86 -2.24
C VAL A 109 19.16 40.23 -3.64
N TYR A 110 18.61 39.62 -4.70
CA TYR A 110 19.04 39.92 -6.08
C TYR A 110 18.47 41.23 -6.64
N HIS A 111 17.26 41.65 -6.25
CA HIS A 111 16.63 42.84 -6.83
C HIS A 111 17.16 44.17 -6.29
N HIS A 112 17.83 44.18 -5.13
CA HIS A 112 18.33 45.42 -4.51
C HIS A 112 19.73 45.84 -5.01
N SER A 113 20.48 44.96 -5.67
CA SER A 113 21.86 45.22 -6.12
C SER A 113 21.98 45.80 -7.54
N GLN A 114 20.86 46.04 -8.24
CA GLN A 114 20.87 46.49 -9.65
C GLN A 114 20.30 47.90 -9.89
N GLN A 115 20.14 48.74 -8.87
CA GLN A 115 19.69 50.13 -9.02
C GLN A 115 20.80 51.20 -8.95
N HIS A 116 22.06 50.86 -8.72
CA HIS A 116 23.16 51.85 -8.58
C HIS A 116 24.18 51.87 -9.74
N ARG A 117 23.79 51.58 -10.98
CA ARG A 117 24.67 51.71 -12.15
C ARG A 117 24.02 52.35 -13.38
N LYS A 118 23.23 53.42 -13.24
CA LYS A 118 22.88 54.29 -14.38
C LYS A 118 22.59 55.74 -13.97
N THR A 119 23.60 56.48 -13.52
CA THR A 119 23.63 57.97 -13.58
C THR A 119 25.07 58.45 -13.46
N SER A 120 25.81 58.45 -14.57
CA SER A 120 26.90 59.40 -14.83
C SER A 120 27.12 59.42 -16.33
N GLN A 121 26.53 60.43 -16.95
CA GLN A 121 26.88 60.96 -18.26
C GLN A 121 27.30 62.41 -18.02
#